data_AF-A0A6I5A4D1-F1
#
_entry.id   AF-A0A6I5A4D1-F1
#
_cell.length_a   1.000
_cell.length_b   1.000
_cell.length_c   1.000
_cell.angle_alpha   90.00
_cell.angle_beta   90.00
_cell.angle_gamma   90.00
#
_symmetry.space_group_name_H-M   'P 1'
#
loop_
_entity.id
_entity.type
_entity.pdbx_description
1 polymer ?
#
loop_
_entity_poly.entity_id
_entity_poly.type
_entity_poly.pdbx_seq_one_letter_code
_entity_poly.pdbx_strand_id
1 'polypeptide(L)'
;MNIHLDRLLFEYITDIQPETNKAGRVMEYIPQEEYDNEIDRVLHGFGEGPFCAFSIPNVKEEGVYVLLVNDRVYYVGECTDLHTQFNDGYGSISAENCFIGGQPNTCRINARLLQKLYQGAEIKLFFHKTNNRKHIKNFMFERFQPEWNLSPSPATQIDPRCLDTIFIKTQGKYGPLYDYLQGYGQPYEYLTFEEIANLLQAKLPHSSKQHHAWWANDRSHTQGRAWLDAGYRVKASYLGEYVVFEAI
;
A
#
# COMPACT_ATOMS: atom_id res chain seq x y z
N MET A 1 -5.85 27.85 -6.44
CA MET A 1 -5.41 28.33 -5.11
C MET A 1 -4.18 27.53 -4.74
N ASN A 2 -3.01 28.13 -4.58
CA ASN A 2 -1.80 27.38 -4.29
C ASN A 2 -1.58 27.31 -2.77
N ILE A 3 -0.92 26.26 -2.30
CA ILE A 3 -0.63 26.07 -0.88
C ILE A 3 0.87 25.99 -0.66
N HIS A 4 1.32 26.41 0.52
CA HIS A 4 2.66 26.10 1.01
C HIS A 4 2.56 24.92 1.97
N LEU A 5 3.22 23.82 1.61
CA LEU A 5 3.46 22.72 2.54
C LEU A 5 4.90 22.84 3.02
N ASP A 6 5.04 23.16 4.31
CA ASP A 6 6.30 23.61 4.89
C ASP A 6 6.84 24.84 4.12
N ARG A 7 7.97 24.72 3.41
CA ARG A 7 8.58 25.79 2.60
C ARG A 7 8.36 25.63 1.10
N LEU A 8 7.68 24.57 0.66
CA LEU A 8 7.51 24.25 -0.76
C LEU A 8 6.14 24.70 -1.26
N LEU A 9 6.12 25.35 -2.42
CA LEU A 9 4.89 25.75 -3.10
C LEU A 9 4.31 24.57 -3.86
N PHE A 10 3.06 24.23 -3.57
CA PHE A 10 2.28 23.22 -4.27
C PHE A 10 1.13 23.90 -5.01
N GLU A 11 1.10 23.73 -6.32
CA GLU A 11 0.07 24.25 -7.21
C GLU A 11 -1.16 23.35 -7.17
N TYR A 12 -2.34 23.96 -7.07
CA TYR A 12 -3.59 23.21 -7.16
C TYR A 12 -3.82 22.74 -8.59
N ILE A 13 -4.12 21.45 -8.75
CA ILE A 13 -4.42 20.85 -10.05
C ILE A 13 -5.94 20.71 -10.21
N THR A 14 -6.58 19.94 -9.34
CA THR A 14 -8.02 19.68 -9.39
C THR A 14 -8.50 19.04 -8.08
N ASP A 15 -9.80 19.13 -7.84
CA ASP A 15 -10.50 18.19 -6.96
C ASP A 15 -10.66 16.86 -7.72
N ILE A 16 -10.49 15.73 -7.03
CA ILE A 16 -10.73 14.41 -7.60
C ILE A 16 -12.23 14.19 -7.65
N GLN A 17 -12.77 14.14 -8.86
CA GLN A 17 -14.20 13.96 -9.11
C GLN A 17 -14.41 12.61 -9.82
N PRO A 18 -15.01 11.63 -9.14
CA PRO A 18 -15.33 10.35 -9.79
C PRO A 18 -16.42 10.53 -10.84
N GLU A 19 -16.42 9.67 -11.85
CA GLU A 19 -17.54 9.56 -12.76
C GLU A 19 -18.80 9.11 -12.00
N THR A 20 -19.94 9.74 -12.32
CA THR A 20 -21.22 9.48 -11.65
C THR A 20 -22.30 9.15 -12.65
N ASN A 21 -23.27 8.34 -12.22
CA ASN A 21 -24.46 8.06 -13.03
C ASN A 21 -25.43 9.26 -12.99
N LYS A 22 -26.55 9.16 -13.72
CA LYS A 22 -27.58 10.22 -13.77
C LYS A 22 -28.19 10.61 -12.42
N ALA A 23 -28.07 9.74 -11.41
CA ALA A 23 -28.54 10.01 -10.04
C ALA A 23 -27.44 10.61 -9.13
N GLY A 24 -26.26 10.93 -9.68
CA GLY A 24 -25.13 11.48 -8.92
C GLY A 24 -24.41 10.45 -8.05
N ARG A 25 -24.67 9.15 -8.22
CA ARG A 25 -23.92 8.09 -7.52
C ARG A 25 -22.66 7.76 -8.29
N VAL A 26 -21.55 7.56 -7.58
CA VAL A 26 -20.28 7.10 -8.14
C VAL A 26 -20.49 5.84 -8.95
N MET A 27 -19.94 5.81 -10.16
CA MET A 27 -19.90 4.60 -10.98
C MET A 27 -18.72 3.74 -10.55
N GLU A 28 -19.03 2.54 -10.09
CA GLU A 28 -18.07 1.51 -9.71
C GLU A 28 -17.88 0.53 -10.86
N TYR A 29 -16.68 -0.02 -10.97
CA TYR A 29 -16.39 -1.14 -11.86
C TYR A 29 -15.39 -2.10 -11.23
N ILE A 30 -15.41 -3.33 -11.74
CA ILE A 30 -14.60 -4.47 -11.30
C ILE A 30 -13.89 -5.02 -12.53
N PRO A 31 -12.75 -4.43 -12.94
CA PRO A 31 -12.16 -4.65 -14.26
C PRO A 31 -11.70 -6.10 -14.47
N GLN A 32 -11.38 -6.82 -13.39
CA GLN A 32 -10.98 -8.22 -13.45
C GLN A 32 -12.14 -9.18 -13.79
N GLU A 33 -13.39 -8.83 -13.49
CA GLU A 33 -14.56 -9.67 -13.81
C GLU A 33 -14.86 -9.67 -15.31
N GLU A 34 -14.46 -8.61 -16.02
CA GLU A 34 -14.61 -8.50 -17.47
C GLU A 34 -13.54 -9.30 -18.25
N TYR A 35 -12.51 -9.81 -17.55
CA TYR A 35 -11.35 -10.50 -18.12
C TYR A 35 -11.46 -12.03 -17.94
N ASP A 36 -12.39 -12.65 -18.66
CA ASP A 36 -12.81 -14.07 -18.53
C ASP A 36 -11.85 -15.12 -19.16
N ASN A 37 -10.60 -14.77 -19.51
CA ASN A 37 -9.83 -15.55 -20.50
C ASN A 37 -8.60 -16.32 -20.00
N GLU A 38 -8.24 -16.32 -18.72
CA GLU A 38 -7.12 -17.15 -18.24
C GLU A 38 -7.44 -17.86 -16.91
N ILE A 39 -7.63 -19.18 -17.04
CA ILE A 39 -7.64 -20.15 -15.94
C ILE A 39 -6.36 -19.93 -15.11
N ASP A 40 -6.51 -19.64 -13.81
CA ASP A 40 -5.48 -19.51 -12.76
C ASP A 40 -4.81 -18.15 -12.47
N ARG A 41 -5.32 -17.01 -12.95
CA ARG A 41 -4.79 -15.70 -12.48
C ARG A 41 -5.32 -15.33 -11.09
N VAL A 42 -4.39 -15.18 -10.14
CA VAL A 42 -4.68 -14.81 -8.75
C VAL A 42 -4.64 -13.29 -8.58
N LEU A 43 -5.63 -12.71 -7.90
CA LEU A 43 -5.66 -11.29 -7.54
C LEU A 43 -4.65 -10.99 -6.42
N HIS A 44 -4.05 -9.79 -6.44
CA HIS A 44 -3.32 -9.31 -5.26
C HIS A 44 -4.30 -8.66 -4.26
N GLY A 45 -3.87 -8.40 -3.02
CA GLY A 45 -4.73 -7.91 -1.93
C GLY A 45 -5.39 -6.53 -2.07
N PHE A 46 -5.23 -5.87 -3.22
CA PHE A 46 -5.95 -4.63 -3.57
C PHE A 46 -6.66 -4.75 -4.93
N GLY A 47 -6.61 -5.91 -5.57
CA GLY A 47 -7.12 -6.15 -6.92
C GLY A 47 -8.61 -6.52 -6.96
N GLU A 48 -9.24 -6.75 -5.81
CA GLU A 48 -10.66 -7.09 -5.73
C GLU A 48 -11.57 -5.91 -6.12
N GLY A 49 -11.12 -4.67 -5.88
CA GLY A 49 -11.97 -3.49 -6.05
C GLY A 49 -13.06 -3.39 -4.98
N PRO A 50 -14.21 -2.73 -5.26
CA PRO A 50 -14.51 -2.01 -6.50
C PRO A 50 -13.60 -0.79 -6.71
N PHE A 51 -13.57 -0.28 -7.95
CA PHE A 51 -12.83 0.93 -8.32
C PHE A 51 -13.75 1.99 -8.91
N CYS A 52 -13.33 3.25 -8.88
CA CYS A 52 -14.02 4.35 -9.57
C CYS A 52 -13.17 4.90 -10.72
N ALA A 53 -13.83 5.50 -11.71
CA ALA A 53 -13.15 6.17 -12.82
C ALA A 53 -13.07 7.66 -12.51
N PHE A 54 -11.96 8.31 -12.85
CA PHE A 54 -11.82 9.77 -12.82
C PHE A 54 -10.71 10.22 -13.76
N SER A 55 -10.65 11.52 -14.04
CA SER A 55 -9.56 12.12 -14.80
C SER A 55 -9.12 13.45 -14.19
N ILE A 56 -7.85 13.80 -14.43
CA ILE A 56 -7.27 15.10 -14.10
C ILE A 56 -6.92 15.86 -15.41
N PRO A 57 -6.75 17.19 -15.35
CA PRO A 57 -6.26 17.98 -16.47
C PRO A 57 -4.91 17.48 -17.02
N ASN A 58 -4.64 17.79 -18.28
CA ASN A 58 -3.42 17.37 -18.97
C ASN A 58 -2.17 18.14 -18.50
N VAL A 59 -1.52 17.61 -17.47
CA VAL A 59 -0.28 18.13 -16.87
C VAL A 59 0.86 17.14 -17.10
N LYS A 60 1.68 17.38 -18.14
CA LYS A 60 2.80 16.51 -18.52
C LYS A 60 4.12 17.01 -17.96
N GLU A 61 4.19 17.06 -16.64
CA GLU A 61 5.32 17.61 -15.91
C GLU A 61 5.85 16.60 -14.89
N GLU A 62 7.17 16.63 -14.67
CA GLU A 62 7.78 15.85 -13.61
C GLU A 62 7.77 16.61 -12.28
N GLY A 63 7.45 15.90 -11.19
CA GLY A 63 7.44 16.50 -9.87
C GLY A 63 6.99 15.57 -8.76
N VAL A 64 6.60 16.19 -7.66
CA VAL A 64 6.00 15.54 -6.48
C VAL A 64 4.56 16.00 -6.36
N TYR A 65 3.64 15.07 -6.17
CA TYR A 65 2.23 15.37 -5.96
C TYR A 65 1.79 14.97 -4.55
N VAL A 66 0.74 15.63 -4.08
CA VAL A 66 0.10 15.33 -2.80
C VAL A 66 -1.41 15.24 -2.97
N LEU A 67 -2.02 14.26 -2.30
CA LEU A 67 -3.46 14.18 -2.13
C LEU A 67 -3.82 14.70 -0.75
N LEU A 68 -4.64 15.74 -0.72
CA LEU A 68 -5.23 16.27 0.50
C LEU A 68 -6.64 15.75 0.64
N VAL A 69 -6.99 15.25 1.82
CA VAL A 69 -8.37 14.91 2.19
C VAL A 69 -8.76 15.79 3.37
N ASN A 70 -9.76 16.67 3.18
CA ASN A 70 -10.17 17.67 4.17
C ASN A 70 -8.96 18.42 4.78
N ASP A 71 -8.13 19.01 3.91
CA ASP A 71 -6.93 19.80 4.24
C ASP A 71 -5.77 19.06 4.93
N ARG A 72 -5.81 17.73 5.03
CA ARG A 72 -4.69 16.92 5.55
C ARG A 72 -4.00 16.18 4.42
N VAL A 73 -2.67 16.08 4.48
CA VAL A 73 -1.88 15.29 3.51
C VAL A 73 -2.09 13.80 3.78
N TYR A 74 -2.80 13.11 2.89
CA TYR A 74 -3.05 11.68 2.99
C TYR A 74 -2.09 10.86 2.14
N TYR A 75 -1.61 11.41 1.03
CA TYR A 75 -0.66 10.73 0.15
C TYR A 75 0.36 11.70 -0.44
N VAL A 76 1.58 11.22 -0.60
CA VAL A 76 2.68 11.86 -1.32
C VAL A 76 3.24 10.87 -2.33
N GLY A 77 3.39 11.29 -3.58
CA GLY A 77 4.03 10.48 -4.62
C GLY A 77 4.89 11.33 -5.56
N GLU A 78 5.64 10.65 -6.42
CA GLU A 78 6.43 11.30 -7.48
C GLU A 78 6.07 10.74 -8.85
N CYS A 79 6.27 11.54 -9.90
CA CYS A 79 6.01 11.13 -11.28
C CYS A 79 6.95 11.85 -12.27
N THR A 80 7.21 11.23 -13.41
CA THR A 80 7.83 11.89 -14.58
C THR A 80 6.80 12.61 -15.43
N ASP A 81 5.55 12.17 -15.37
CA ASP A 81 4.40 12.72 -16.08
C ASP A 81 3.17 12.55 -15.16
N LEU A 82 2.61 13.67 -14.70
CA LEU A 82 1.47 13.65 -13.78
C LEU A 82 0.19 13.14 -14.46
N HIS A 83 -0.03 13.48 -15.73
CA HIS A 83 -1.18 13.01 -16.50
C HIS A 83 -1.18 11.50 -16.61
N THR A 84 -0.07 10.88 -17.02
CA THR A 84 0.02 9.41 -17.11
C THR A 84 -0.09 8.76 -15.74
N GLN A 85 0.55 9.30 -14.70
CA GLN A 85 0.47 8.74 -13.35
C GLN A 85 -0.97 8.68 -12.82
N PHE A 86 -1.79 9.69 -13.12
CA PHE A 86 -3.16 9.76 -12.63
C PHE A 86 -4.16 9.15 -13.60
N ASN A 87 -4.21 9.56 -14.86
CA ASN A 87 -5.26 9.11 -15.78
C ASN A 87 -5.08 7.65 -16.21
N ASP A 88 -3.83 7.24 -16.50
CA ASP A 88 -3.53 5.86 -16.95
C ASP A 88 -3.23 4.93 -15.74
N GLY A 89 -2.94 5.53 -14.58
CA GLY A 89 -2.72 4.83 -13.33
C GLY A 89 -3.98 4.82 -12.46
N TYR A 90 -4.10 5.81 -11.59
CA TYR A 90 -5.11 5.80 -10.52
C TYR A 90 -6.56 6.01 -11.00
N GLY A 91 -6.77 6.67 -12.12
CA GLY A 91 -8.06 7.12 -12.64
C GLY A 91 -8.77 6.07 -13.49
N SER A 92 -8.06 5.07 -13.97
CA SER A 92 -8.60 3.95 -14.76
C SER A 92 -7.80 2.69 -14.46
N ILE A 93 -8.36 1.80 -13.64
CA ILE A 93 -7.72 0.55 -13.24
C ILE A 93 -7.93 -0.48 -14.34
N SER A 94 -6.83 -0.94 -14.96
CA SER A 94 -6.85 -2.08 -15.86
C SER A 94 -6.98 -3.40 -15.11
N ALA A 95 -7.62 -4.39 -15.74
CA ALA A 95 -7.74 -5.73 -15.19
C ALA A 95 -6.37 -6.33 -14.83
N GLU A 96 -5.37 -6.14 -15.69
CA GLU A 96 -3.98 -6.60 -15.50
C GLU A 96 -3.38 -6.10 -14.18
N ASN A 97 -3.67 -4.85 -13.82
CA ASN A 97 -3.16 -4.27 -12.58
C ASN A 97 -3.70 -4.96 -11.33
N CYS A 98 -4.83 -5.68 -11.41
CA CYS A 98 -5.49 -6.34 -10.29
C CYS A 98 -4.90 -7.71 -9.93
N PHE A 99 -4.15 -8.32 -10.85
CA PHE A 99 -3.57 -9.65 -10.67
C PHE A 99 -2.13 -9.60 -10.12
N ILE A 100 -1.66 -10.69 -9.54
CA ILE A 100 -0.25 -10.85 -9.15
C ILE A 100 0.65 -10.59 -10.37
N GLY A 101 1.65 -9.72 -10.18
CA GLY A 101 2.51 -9.19 -11.27
C GLY A 101 2.05 -7.85 -11.84
N GLY A 102 0.86 -7.37 -11.47
CA GLY A 102 0.34 -6.04 -11.79
C GLY A 102 0.93 -4.93 -10.92
N GLN A 103 0.18 -3.84 -10.74
CA GLN A 103 0.59 -2.65 -9.96
C GLN A 103 -0.30 -2.43 -8.73
N PRO A 104 0.00 -3.08 -7.58
CA PRO A 104 -0.87 -3.04 -6.41
C PRO A 104 -1.14 -1.64 -5.85
N ASN A 105 -0.15 -0.75 -5.94
CA ASN A 105 -0.30 0.63 -5.47
C ASN A 105 -1.36 1.41 -6.28
N THR A 106 -1.52 1.10 -7.55
CA THR A 106 -2.49 1.75 -8.43
C THR A 106 -3.91 1.45 -7.96
N CYS A 107 -4.21 0.16 -7.76
CA CYS A 107 -5.48 -0.31 -7.21
C CYS A 107 -5.71 0.19 -5.77
N ARG A 108 -4.68 0.16 -4.92
CA ARG A 108 -4.75 0.62 -3.52
C ARG A 108 -5.13 2.09 -3.40
N ILE A 109 -4.53 2.96 -4.19
CA ILE A 109 -4.83 4.40 -4.14
C ILE A 109 -6.24 4.68 -4.65
N ASN A 110 -6.68 4.03 -5.73
CA ASN A 110 -8.06 4.16 -6.21
C ASN A 110 -9.08 3.69 -5.17
N ALA A 111 -8.90 2.50 -4.60
CA ALA A 111 -9.80 1.98 -3.57
C ALA A 111 -9.91 2.93 -2.35
N ARG A 112 -8.80 3.56 -1.95
CA ARG A 112 -8.80 4.55 -0.85
C ARG A 112 -9.46 5.87 -1.23
N LEU A 113 -9.30 6.33 -2.47
CA LEU A 113 -10.04 7.47 -3.00
C LEU A 113 -11.55 7.19 -2.91
N LEU A 114 -11.99 6.05 -3.44
CA LEU A 114 -13.39 5.62 -3.42
C LEU A 114 -13.95 5.57 -1.99
N GLN A 115 -13.20 4.97 -1.05
CA GLN A 115 -13.62 4.90 0.36
C GLN A 115 -13.84 6.29 0.97
N LYS A 116 -12.94 7.26 0.72
CA LYS A 116 -13.10 8.63 1.25
C LYS A 116 -14.22 9.39 0.54
N LEU A 117 -14.40 9.19 -0.76
CA LEU A 117 -15.51 9.77 -1.50
C LEU A 117 -16.86 9.30 -0.96
N TYR A 118 -16.99 8.02 -0.58
CA TYR A 118 -18.20 7.52 0.10
C TYR A 118 -18.45 8.13 1.48
N GLN A 119 -17.40 8.57 2.16
CA GLN A 119 -17.49 9.30 3.41
C GLN A 119 -17.85 10.79 3.19
N GLY A 120 -18.08 11.22 1.95
CA GLY A 120 -18.36 12.59 1.58
C GLY A 120 -17.15 13.52 1.71
N ALA A 121 -15.94 12.95 1.73
CA ALA A 121 -14.72 13.73 1.87
C ALA A 121 -14.36 14.45 0.57
N GLU A 122 -13.82 15.65 0.70
CA GLU A 122 -13.26 16.39 -0.43
C GLU A 122 -11.80 16.00 -0.60
N ILE A 123 -11.43 15.61 -1.82
CA ILE A 123 -10.07 15.17 -2.15
C ILE A 123 -9.48 16.09 -3.20
N LYS A 124 -8.33 16.70 -2.86
CA LYS A 124 -7.65 17.69 -3.71
C LYS A 124 -6.28 17.19 -4.12
N LEU A 125 -5.95 17.35 -5.40
CA LEU A 125 -4.62 17.09 -5.95
C LEU A 125 -3.83 18.39 -6.05
N PHE A 126 -2.64 18.38 -5.45
CA PHE A 126 -1.65 19.44 -5.64
C PHE A 126 -0.33 18.89 -6.16
N PHE A 127 0.45 19.75 -6.82
CA PHE A 127 1.67 19.38 -7.49
C PHE A 127 2.80 20.40 -7.28
N HIS A 128 4.01 19.89 -7.06
CA HIS A 128 5.24 20.67 -7.01
C HIS A 128 6.17 20.18 -8.13
N LYS A 129 6.29 20.98 -9.20
CA LYS A 129 7.20 20.72 -10.31
C LYS A 129 8.65 20.77 -9.84
N THR A 130 9.40 19.69 -10.07
CA THR A 130 10.79 19.58 -9.63
C THR A 130 11.50 18.42 -10.31
N ASN A 131 12.81 18.56 -10.55
CA ASN A 131 13.68 17.47 -10.98
C ASN A 131 14.26 16.68 -9.78
N ASN A 132 14.13 17.18 -8.55
CA ASN A 132 14.64 16.53 -7.33
C ASN A 132 13.54 15.74 -6.60
N ARG A 133 12.77 14.97 -7.37
CA ARG A 133 11.52 14.33 -6.94
C ARG A 133 11.70 13.41 -5.74
N LYS A 134 12.73 12.55 -5.77
CA LYS A 134 12.98 11.56 -4.72
C LYS A 134 13.23 12.20 -3.37
N HIS A 135 14.07 13.24 -3.35
CA HIS A 135 14.40 13.95 -2.12
C HIS A 135 13.18 14.68 -1.56
N ILE A 136 12.43 15.38 -2.41
CA ILE A 136 11.24 16.12 -1.97
C ILE A 136 10.14 15.16 -1.52
N LYS A 137 9.89 14.05 -2.24
CA LYS A 137 8.93 13.02 -1.84
C LYS A 137 9.28 12.44 -0.46
N ASN A 138 10.55 12.11 -0.22
CA ASN A 138 10.99 11.60 1.08
C ASN A 138 10.86 12.65 2.19
N PHE A 139 11.27 13.90 1.94
CA PHE A 139 11.09 15.01 2.89
C PHE A 139 9.61 15.19 3.28
N MET A 140 8.72 15.19 2.29
CA MET A 140 7.27 15.33 2.50
C MET A 140 6.70 14.11 3.25
N PHE A 141 7.12 12.90 2.90
CA PHE A 141 6.71 11.68 3.61
C PHE A 141 7.15 11.73 5.09
N GLU A 142 8.42 12.02 5.36
CA GLU A 142 8.97 12.11 6.72
C GLU A 142 8.25 13.17 7.55
N ARG A 143 7.98 14.33 6.93
CA ARG A 143 7.37 15.48 7.60
C ARG A 143 5.90 15.27 7.96
N PHE A 144 5.12 14.71 7.04
CA PHE A 144 3.66 14.64 7.16
C PHE A 144 3.13 13.27 7.56
N GLN A 145 3.96 12.23 7.48
CA GLN A 145 3.59 10.85 7.81
C GLN A 145 2.22 10.48 7.19
N PRO A 146 2.04 10.58 5.86
CA PRO A 146 0.73 10.48 5.24
C PRO A 146 0.16 9.08 5.41
N GLU A 147 -1.07 8.99 5.88
CA GLU A 147 -1.76 7.72 6.19
C GLU A 147 -1.68 6.73 5.03
N TRP A 148 -1.80 7.22 3.79
CA TRP A 148 -1.80 6.36 2.62
C TRP A 148 -0.41 5.94 2.14
N ASN A 149 0.66 6.57 2.61
CA ASN A 149 2.01 6.06 2.41
C ASN A 149 2.41 5.05 3.49
N LEU A 150 1.73 5.04 4.63
CA LEU A 150 2.10 4.26 5.82
C LEU A 150 1.39 2.90 5.97
N SER A 151 0.28 2.64 5.26
CA SER A 151 -0.63 1.52 5.58
C SER A 151 -0.65 0.39 4.53
N PRO A 152 -1.00 -0.86 4.94
CA PRO A 152 -2.41 -1.24 5.17
C PRO A 152 -2.68 -1.60 6.67
N SER A 153 -3.84 -1.42 7.30
CA SER A 153 -5.25 -1.25 6.88
C SER A 153 -6.10 -0.71 8.08
N PRO A 154 -7.41 -0.42 7.94
CA PRO A 154 -8.27 0.14 8.98
C PRO A 154 -8.89 -0.95 9.87
N ALA A 155 -8.41 -1.09 11.11
CA ALA A 155 -9.17 -1.70 12.21
C ALA A 155 -8.62 -1.21 13.55
N THR A 156 -9.03 -0.02 13.97
CA THR A 156 -9.05 0.31 15.40
C THR A 156 -10.50 0.33 15.80
N GLN A 157 -10.96 -0.72 16.50
CA GLN A 157 -11.63 -0.67 17.81
C GLN A 157 -11.72 -2.11 18.34
N ILE A 158 -10.85 -2.49 19.29
CA ILE A 158 -11.02 -3.69 20.13
C ILE A 158 -11.32 -3.20 21.55
N ASP A 159 -12.40 -3.73 22.14
CA ASP A 159 -12.87 -3.51 23.51
C ASP A 159 -11.78 -3.93 24.53
N PRO A 160 -11.36 -3.06 25.46
CA PRO A 160 -10.27 -3.33 26.40
C PRO A 160 -10.57 -4.39 27.49
N ARG A 161 -11.64 -5.19 27.38
CA ARG A 161 -12.07 -6.11 28.45
C ARG A 161 -11.89 -7.61 28.17
N CYS A 162 -11.16 -8.01 27.13
CA CYS A 162 -10.80 -9.42 26.93
C CYS A 162 -9.30 -9.60 26.76
N LEU A 163 -8.54 -9.48 27.85
CA LEU A 163 -7.14 -9.90 27.91
C LEU A 163 -6.86 -10.49 29.28
N ASP A 164 -7.35 -11.71 29.50
CA ASP A 164 -6.83 -12.56 30.56
C ASP A 164 -6.33 -13.87 29.96
N THR A 165 -5.03 -14.07 30.14
CA THR A 165 -4.25 -15.30 29.97
C THR A 165 -3.67 -15.53 28.57
N ILE A 166 -2.35 -15.76 28.53
CA ILE A 166 -1.49 -16.08 27.36
C ILE A 166 -0.77 -14.86 26.73
N PHE A 167 -0.22 -13.95 27.54
CA PHE A 167 1.01 -13.24 27.14
C PHE A 167 2.20 -14.20 27.33
N ILE A 168 2.35 -15.17 26.41
CA ILE A 168 3.57 -15.98 26.36
C ILE A 168 4.71 -15.13 25.80
N LYS A 169 5.82 -15.22 26.53
CA LYS A 169 7.14 -14.62 26.41
C LYS A 169 7.88 -14.94 25.08
N THR A 170 7.26 -14.90 23.90
CA THR A 170 7.86 -15.44 22.66
C THR A 170 8.27 -14.45 21.58
N GLN A 171 8.18 -13.14 21.78
CA GLN A 171 8.31 -12.21 20.66
C GLN A 171 9.46 -11.23 20.84
N GLY A 172 10.70 -11.74 20.80
CA GLY A 172 11.93 -10.94 20.77
C GLY A 172 12.03 -10.06 19.51
N LYS A 173 13.24 -9.91 18.93
CA LYS A 173 13.47 -9.04 17.75
C LYS A 173 12.46 -9.24 16.60
N TYR A 174 11.89 -10.42 16.42
CA TYR A 174 10.98 -10.77 15.32
C TYR A 174 9.49 -10.69 15.67
N GLY A 175 9.15 -10.15 16.84
CA GLY A 175 7.76 -10.04 17.28
C GLY A 175 6.84 -9.30 16.30
N PRO A 176 7.23 -8.11 15.80
CA PRO A 176 6.40 -7.38 14.85
C PRO A 176 6.07 -8.17 13.57
N LEU A 177 6.96 -9.07 13.13
CA LEU A 177 6.70 -9.94 11.98
C LEU A 177 5.69 -11.04 12.32
N TYR A 178 5.73 -11.61 13.53
CA TYR A 178 4.69 -12.53 13.99
C TYR A 178 3.34 -11.82 14.08
N ASP A 179 3.28 -10.65 14.73
CA ASP A 179 2.01 -9.94 14.95
C ASP A 179 1.38 -9.57 13.60
N TYR A 180 2.22 -9.15 12.65
CA TYR A 180 1.82 -8.89 11.26
C TYR A 180 1.22 -10.13 10.60
N LEU A 181 1.95 -11.25 10.60
CA LEU A 181 1.49 -12.48 9.94
C LEU A 181 0.26 -13.08 10.62
N GLN A 182 0.21 -13.09 11.95
CA GLN A 182 -0.93 -13.62 12.70
C GLN A 182 -2.22 -12.86 12.37
N GLY A 183 -2.13 -11.54 12.19
CA GLY A 183 -3.27 -10.70 11.80
C GLY A 183 -3.58 -10.69 10.30
N TYR A 184 -2.74 -11.30 9.46
CA TYR A 184 -2.85 -11.17 8.00
C TYR A 184 -3.99 -12.00 7.39
N GLY A 185 -4.14 -13.25 7.83
CA GLY A 185 -5.30 -14.09 7.53
C GLY A 185 -5.48 -14.56 6.07
N GLN A 186 -4.60 -14.18 5.14
CA GLN A 186 -4.64 -14.64 3.75
C GLN A 186 -3.69 -15.83 3.50
N PRO A 187 -3.93 -16.69 2.49
CA PRO A 187 -3.16 -17.91 2.27
C PRO A 187 -1.70 -17.68 1.88
N TYR A 188 -1.38 -16.54 1.28
CA TYR A 188 -0.01 -16.19 0.85
C TYR A 188 0.31 -14.75 1.18
N GLU A 189 1.52 -14.50 1.68
CA GLU A 189 2.03 -13.16 1.95
C GLU A 189 3.41 -12.93 1.33
N TYR A 190 3.62 -11.76 0.73
CA TYR A 190 4.85 -11.41 0.03
C TYR A 190 5.49 -10.20 0.68
N LEU A 191 6.61 -10.39 1.39
CA LEU A 191 7.31 -9.30 2.06
C LEU A 191 8.70 -9.11 1.48
N THR A 192 8.98 -7.89 1.01
CA THR A 192 10.33 -7.47 0.65
C THR A 192 11.23 -7.39 1.89
N PHE A 193 12.53 -7.47 1.67
CA PHE A 193 13.51 -7.32 2.77
C PHE A 193 13.43 -5.94 3.44
N GLU A 194 13.03 -4.91 2.69
CA GLU A 194 12.82 -3.56 3.22
C GLU A 194 11.56 -3.50 4.08
N GLU A 195 10.45 -4.08 3.61
CA GLU A 195 9.21 -4.19 4.40
C GLU A 195 9.43 -4.98 5.70
N ILE A 196 10.15 -6.10 5.65
CA ILE A 196 10.49 -6.86 6.85
C ILE A 196 11.38 -6.01 7.78
N ALA A 197 12.39 -5.31 7.26
CA ALA A 197 13.23 -4.44 8.09
C ALA A 197 12.42 -3.29 8.75
N ASN A 198 11.43 -2.76 8.03
CA ASN A 198 10.54 -1.71 8.52
C ASN A 198 9.58 -2.23 9.58
N LEU A 199 8.96 -3.40 9.36
CA LEU A 199 8.14 -4.09 10.36
C LEU A 199 8.93 -4.31 11.66
N LEU A 200 10.17 -4.77 11.55
CA LEU A 200 11.04 -5.05 12.68
C LEU A 200 11.65 -3.78 13.32
N GLN A 201 11.47 -2.60 12.69
CA GLN A 201 12.18 -1.36 13.00
C GLN A 201 13.70 -1.55 13.17
N ALA A 202 14.26 -2.49 12.40
CA ALA A 202 15.62 -2.94 12.54
C ALA A 202 16.17 -3.45 11.22
N LYS A 203 17.46 -3.20 10.97
CA LYS A 203 18.12 -3.78 9.81
C LYS A 203 18.14 -5.30 9.91
N LEU A 204 17.72 -5.95 8.82
CA LEU A 204 17.90 -7.39 8.65
C LEU A 204 19.41 -7.74 8.60
N PRO A 205 19.83 -8.85 9.23
CA PRO A 205 21.22 -9.31 9.15
C PRO A 205 21.65 -9.53 7.70
N HIS A 206 22.93 -9.28 7.39
CA HIS A 206 23.45 -9.50 6.04
C HIS A 206 23.22 -10.93 5.53
N SER A 207 23.32 -11.92 6.42
CA SER A 207 23.06 -13.34 6.13
C SER A 207 21.65 -13.63 5.64
N SER A 208 20.64 -12.86 6.06
CA SER A 208 19.26 -13.01 5.56
C SER A 208 19.19 -12.79 4.05
N LYS A 209 20.04 -11.89 3.52
CA LYS A 209 20.09 -11.53 2.09
C LYS A 209 20.98 -12.45 1.27
N GLN A 210 21.76 -13.34 1.90
CA GLN A 210 22.75 -14.17 1.21
C GLN A 210 22.48 -15.67 1.30
N HIS A 211 21.66 -16.12 2.27
CA HIS A 211 21.50 -17.53 2.55
C HIS A 211 20.03 -17.91 2.71
N HIS A 212 19.51 -18.77 1.83
CA HIS A 212 18.15 -19.32 1.95
C HIS A 212 17.93 -20.06 3.27
N ALA A 213 18.98 -20.67 3.83
CA ALA A 213 18.94 -21.34 5.13
C ALA A 213 18.52 -20.39 6.28
N TRP A 214 18.74 -19.08 6.14
CA TRP A 214 18.27 -18.10 7.12
C TRP A 214 16.74 -18.05 7.22
N TRP A 215 16.06 -18.33 6.10
CA TRP A 215 14.59 -18.38 5.96
C TRP A 215 14.02 -19.79 6.11
N ALA A 216 14.79 -20.73 6.67
CA ALA A 216 14.33 -22.09 6.88
C ALA A 216 13.16 -22.14 7.89
N ASN A 217 12.20 -23.03 7.65
CA ASN A 217 11.08 -23.33 8.55
C ASN A 217 11.52 -24.15 9.78
N ASP A 218 12.48 -23.62 10.55
CA ASP A 218 13.06 -24.24 11.72
C ASP A 218 12.65 -23.51 13.00
N ARG A 219 12.00 -24.24 13.91
CA ARG A 219 11.57 -23.73 15.23
C ARG A 219 12.74 -23.52 16.20
N SER A 220 13.95 -23.96 15.88
CA SER A 220 15.12 -23.77 16.76
C SER A 220 15.57 -22.31 16.80
N HIS A 221 15.37 -21.56 15.71
CA HIS A 221 15.77 -20.16 15.57
C HIS A 221 14.61 -19.18 15.82
N THR A 222 14.91 -18.03 16.42
CA THR A 222 13.89 -17.05 16.84
C THR A 222 13.14 -16.41 15.67
N GLN A 223 13.79 -16.22 14.52
CA GLN A 223 13.11 -15.78 13.30
C GLN A 223 12.15 -16.86 12.78
N GLY A 224 12.59 -18.13 12.75
CA GLY A 224 11.78 -19.26 12.29
C GLY A 224 10.50 -19.45 13.08
N ARG A 225 10.59 -19.29 14.40
CA ARG A 225 9.41 -19.30 15.27
C ARG A 225 8.41 -18.20 14.95
N ALA A 226 8.86 -17.01 14.54
CA ALA A 226 7.97 -15.87 14.34
C ALA A 226 6.89 -16.14 13.28
N TRP A 227 7.26 -16.70 12.11
CA TRP A 227 6.24 -17.05 11.11
C TRP A 227 5.54 -18.36 11.45
N LEU A 228 6.24 -19.38 11.95
CA LEU A 228 5.65 -20.68 12.27
C LEU A 228 4.61 -20.64 13.40
N ASP A 229 4.82 -19.79 14.41
CA ASP A 229 3.87 -19.59 15.50
C ASP A 229 2.72 -18.68 15.08
N ALA A 230 2.93 -17.82 14.08
CA ALA A 230 1.88 -16.99 13.48
C ALA A 230 0.96 -17.77 12.51
N GLY A 231 1.23 -19.06 12.30
CA GLY A 231 0.45 -19.90 11.37
C GLY A 231 0.94 -19.84 9.92
N TYR A 232 2.19 -19.43 9.68
CA TYR A 232 2.77 -19.31 8.34
C TYR A 232 4.09 -20.07 8.21
N ARG A 233 4.42 -20.52 7.00
CA ARG A 233 5.73 -21.07 6.63
C ARG A 233 6.31 -20.30 5.45
N VAL A 234 7.63 -20.19 5.38
CA VAL A 234 8.29 -19.68 4.17
C VAL A 234 8.16 -20.72 3.06
N LYS A 235 7.49 -20.36 1.97
CA LYS A 235 7.34 -21.17 0.75
C LYS A 235 8.53 -20.98 -0.19
N ALA A 236 8.95 -19.74 -0.38
CA ALA A 236 10.08 -19.36 -1.22
C ALA A 236 10.79 -18.13 -0.67
N SER A 237 12.09 -18.01 -0.90
CA SER A 237 12.87 -16.81 -0.58
C SER A 237 13.66 -16.39 -1.81
N TYR A 238 13.56 -15.13 -2.20
CA TYR A 238 14.28 -14.51 -3.30
C TYR A 238 15.31 -13.54 -2.69
N LEU A 239 16.55 -14.00 -2.61
CA LEU A 239 17.60 -13.38 -1.80
C LEU A 239 17.83 -11.91 -2.19
N GLY A 240 17.63 -11.01 -1.22
CA GLY A 240 17.81 -9.57 -1.41
C GLY A 240 16.59 -8.84 -1.98
N GLU A 241 15.54 -9.56 -2.37
CA GLU A 241 14.32 -9.00 -2.95
C GLU A 241 13.13 -9.17 -1.99
N TYR A 242 12.58 -10.39 -1.88
CA TYR A 242 11.40 -10.68 -1.07
C TYR A 242 11.30 -12.14 -0.62
N VAL A 243 10.37 -12.41 0.29
CA VAL A 243 10.06 -13.73 0.85
C VAL A 243 8.58 -13.99 0.75
N VAL A 244 8.22 -15.22 0.38
CA VAL A 244 6.84 -15.68 0.27
C VAL A 244 6.50 -16.55 1.47
N PHE A 245 5.53 -16.12 2.25
CA PHE A 245 4.93 -16.88 3.35
C PHE A 245 3.63 -17.54 2.85
N GLU A 246 3.36 -18.75 3.34
CA GLU A 246 2.18 -19.55 3.04
C GLU A 246 1.53 -19.97 4.37
N ALA A 247 0.22 -19.79 4.52
CA ALA A 247 -0.50 -20.21 5.71
C ALA A 247 -0.43 -21.74 5.90
N ILE A 248 -0.38 -22.20 7.16
CA ILE A 248 -0.27 -23.61 7.56
C ILE A 248 -1.63 -24.20 7.88
#